data_AF-A0A7C7I7L5-F1
#
_entry.id   AF-A0A7C7I7L5-F1
#
_cell.length_a   1.000
_cell.length_b   1.000
_cell.length_c   1.000
_cell.angle_alpha   90.00
_cell.angle_beta   90.00
_cell.angle_gamma   90.00
#
_symmetry.space_group_name_H-M   'P 1'
#
loop_
_entity.id
_entity.type
_entity.pdbx_description
1 polymer ?
#
loop_
_entity_poly.entity_id
_entity_poly.type
_entity_poly.pdbx_seq_one_letter_code
_entity_poly.pdbx_strand_id
1 'polypeptide(L)'
;MYRLADGSQLLRLEDFNVTNGPDLRVILTRAQDPEQAGEVTGPGHLELSKLKGNMGNQNYPVPDDADVSSFNSVVIFCKPFKVIFSVAPLEAAG
;
A
#
# COMPACT_ATOMS: atom_id res chain seq x y z
N MET A 1 5.21 -0.54 8.78
CA MET A 1 5.65 -1.85 8.24
C MET A 1 6.16 -2.73 9.37
N TYR A 2 5.77 -4.01 9.41
CA TYR A 2 6.17 -4.96 10.45
C TYR A 2 7.03 -6.08 9.85
N ARG A 3 8.05 -6.52 10.59
CA ARG A 3 8.83 -7.71 10.28
C ARG A 3 8.45 -8.82 11.27
N LEU A 4 8.08 -9.98 10.75
CA LEU A 4 7.72 -11.14 11.54
C LEU A 4 8.97 -11.94 11.93
N ALA A 5 8.84 -12.84 12.91
CA ALA A 5 9.94 -13.63 13.44
C ALA A 5 10.53 -14.62 12.42
N ASP A 6 9.76 -15.01 11.41
CA ASP A 6 10.18 -15.84 10.29
C ASP A 6 10.95 -15.06 9.20
N GLY A 7 11.08 -13.74 9.35
CA GLY A 7 11.74 -12.85 8.39
C GLY A 7 10.79 -12.22 7.38
N SER A 8 9.54 -12.69 7.29
CA SER A 8 8.56 -12.13 6.35
C SER A 8 8.11 -10.75 6.78
N GLN A 9 7.70 -9.96 5.78
CA GLN A 9 7.27 -8.57 5.99
C GLN A 9 5.77 -8.42 5.82
N LEU A 10 5.19 -7.55 6.64
CA LEU A 10 3.76 -7.31 6.70
C LEU A 10 3.48 -5.81 6.69
N LEU A 11 2.71 -5.38 5.71
CA LEU A 11 2.08 -4.07 5.75
C LEU A 11 0.83 -4.16 6.62
N ARG A 12 0.80 -3.38 7.69
CA ARG A 12 -0.36 -3.22 8.55
C ARG A 12 -0.92 -1.82 8.38
N LEU A 13 -2.21 -1.75 8.09
CA LEU A 13 -3.00 -0.53 8.12
C LEU A 13 -3.74 -0.51 9.46
N GLU A 14 -3.57 0.57 10.21
CA GLU A 14 -4.20 0.77 11.53
C GLU A 14 -5.16 1.95 11.47
N ASP A 15 -6.29 1.83 12.18
CA ASP A 15 -7.38 2.81 12.19
C ASP A 15 -7.81 3.27 10.79
N PHE A 16 -7.66 2.36 9.83
CA PHE A 16 -7.83 2.66 8.42
C PHE A 16 -9.30 2.97 8.13
N ASN A 17 -9.53 4.05 7.39
CA ASN A 17 -10.85 4.45 6.94
C ASN A 17 -10.73 5.12 5.58
N VAL A 18 -11.44 4.58 4.59
CA VAL A 18 -11.49 5.13 3.23
C VAL A 18 -12.91 5.03 2.68
N THR A 19 -13.25 5.93 1.76
CA THR A 19 -14.49 5.83 0.99
C THR A 19 -14.51 4.53 0.19
N ASN A 20 -15.65 3.85 0.19
CA ASN A 20 -15.78 2.60 -0.56
C ASN A 20 -15.63 2.84 -2.07
N GLY A 21 -14.96 1.92 -2.75
CA GLY A 21 -14.71 1.99 -4.19
C GLY A 21 -14.87 0.62 -4.84
N PRO A 22 -15.17 0.56 -6.16
CA PRO A 22 -15.47 -0.71 -6.84
C PRO A 22 -14.27 -1.68 -6.88
N ASP A 23 -13.06 -1.16 -7.08
CA ASP A 23 -11.83 -1.95 -7.04
C ASP A 23 -10.66 -1.13 -6.50
N LEU A 24 -10.54 -1.09 -5.17
CA LEU A 24 -9.44 -0.45 -4.46
C LEU A 24 -8.28 -1.44 -4.31
N ARG A 25 -7.08 -0.99 -4.64
CA ARG A 25 -5.83 -1.77 -4.59
C ARG A 25 -4.88 -1.13 -3.59
N VAL A 26 -4.19 -1.97 -2.84
CA VAL A 26 -3.12 -1.54 -1.93
C VAL A 26 -1.80 -1.64 -2.68
N ILE A 27 -1.18 -0.51 -2.92
CA ILE A 27 0.05 -0.39 -3.72
C ILE A 27 1.13 0.28 -2.87
N LEU A 28 2.34 -0.26 -2.88
CA LEU A 28 3.53 0.38 -2.32
C LEU A 28 4.25 1.12 -3.45
N THR A 29 4.73 2.32 -3.16
CA THR A 29 5.48 3.14 -4.11
C THR A 29 6.74 3.71 -3.49
N ARG A 30 7.69 4.07 -4.35
CA ARG A 30 8.90 4.80 -3.99
C ARG A 30 8.68 6.31 -3.94
N ALA A 31 7.55 6.81 -4.44
CA ALA A 31 7.17 8.21 -4.26
C ALA A 31 6.72 8.44 -2.80
N GLN A 32 7.09 9.58 -2.22
CA GLN A 32 6.64 9.93 -0.87
C GLN A 32 5.18 10.39 -0.87
N ASP A 33 4.79 11.16 -1.88
CA ASP A 33 3.42 11.65 -2.07
C ASP A 33 3.07 11.66 -3.57
N PRO A 34 2.71 10.50 -4.16
CA PRO A 34 2.33 10.45 -5.56
C PRO A 34 0.99 11.15 -5.78
N GLU A 35 0.96 12.06 -6.76
CA GLU A 35 -0.24 12.79 -7.12
C GLU A 35 -0.89 12.23 -8.40
N GLN A 36 -0.10 11.52 -9.22
CA GLN A 36 -0.55 11.01 -10.51
C GLN A 36 -0.67 9.48 -10.50
N ALA A 37 -1.72 8.98 -11.17
CA ALA A 37 -1.93 7.56 -11.37
C ALA A 37 -0.71 6.85 -11.99
N GLY A 38 0.01 7.54 -12.88
CA GLY A 38 1.22 7.03 -13.50
C GLY A 38 2.36 6.73 -12.52
N GLU A 39 2.43 7.42 -11.38
CA GLU A 39 3.47 7.21 -10.35
C GLU A 39 3.20 5.95 -9.51
N VAL A 40 1.93 5.52 -9.44
CA VAL A 40 1.51 4.35 -8.66
C VAL A 40 1.25 3.13 -9.54
N THR A 41 1.18 3.30 -10.86
CA THR A 41 1.11 2.20 -11.84
C THR A 41 2.37 2.09 -12.71
N GLY A 42 3.35 2.97 -12.52
CA GLY A 42 4.59 3.05 -13.29
C GLY A 42 5.70 2.13 -12.77
N PRO A 43 6.85 2.04 -13.43
CA PRO A 43 7.90 1.10 -13.03
C PRO A 43 8.36 1.32 -11.57
N GLY A 44 8.41 0.23 -10.79
CA GLY A 44 8.89 0.25 -9.41
C GLY A 44 7.82 0.41 -8.32
N HIS A 45 6.54 0.46 -8.68
CA HIS A 45 5.45 0.19 -7.72
C HIS A 45 5.33 -1.31 -7.43
N LEU A 46 4.76 -1.64 -6.28
CA LEU A 46 4.42 -3.01 -5.91
C LEU A 46 2.97 -3.07 -5.45
N GLU A 47 2.14 -3.78 -6.22
CA GLU A 47 0.77 -4.05 -5.83
C GLU A 47 0.73 -5.26 -4.88
N LEU A 48 0.20 -5.09 -3.67
CA LEU A 48 0.10 -6.17 -2.70
C LEU A 48 -1.15 -7.02 -2.94
N SER A 49 -2.32 -6.39 -2.87
CA SER A 49 -3.60 -7.06 -3.14
C SER A 49 -4.75 -6.05 -3.24
N LYS A 50 -5.94 -6.56 -3.54
CA LYS A 50 -7.19 -5.80 -3.40
C LYS A 50 -7.43 -5.46 -1.93
N LEU A 51 -7.90 -4.24 -1.68
CA LEU A 51 -8.32 -3.78 -0.37
C LEU A 51 -9.41 -4.71 0.18
N LYS A 52 -9.17 -5.30 1.35
CA LYS A 52 -10.06 -6.29 1.98
C LYS A 52 -11.31 -5.64 2.57
N GLY A 53 -11.17 -4.43 3.10
CA GLY A 53 -12.25 -3.64 3.68
C GLY A 53 -11.95 -2.15 3.63
N ASN A 54 -13.00 -1.34 3.67
CA ASN A 54 -12.88 0.12 3.64
C ASN A 54 -12.67 0.74 5.03
N MET A 55 -12.82 -0.04 6.11
CA MET A 55 -12.62 0.39 7.49
C MET A 55 -11.94 -0.69 8.33
N GLY A 56 -11.18 -0.27 9.34
CA GLY A 56 -10.57 -1.13 10.35
C GLY A 56 -9.19 -1.67 9.96
N ASN A 57 -8.58 -2.33 10.95
CA ASN A 57 -7.20 -2.79 10.85
C ASN A 57 -7.05 -3.93 9.84
N GLN A 58 -6.07 -3.82 8.96
CA GLN A 58 -5.87 -4.74 7.86
C GLN A 58 -4.40 -5.05 7.66
N ASN A 59 -4.11 -6.32 7.41
CA ASN A 59 -2.77 -6.82 7.22
C ASN A 59 -2.61 -7.38 5.81
N TYR A 60 -1.52 -7.00 5.17
CA TYR A 60 -1.15 -7.36 3.81
C TYR A 60 0.26 -7.95 3.82
N PRO A 61 0.43 -9.23 3.47
CA PRO A 61 1.76 -9.82 3.35
C PRO A 61 2.50 -9.12 2.22
N VAL A 62 3.76 -8.82 2.47
CA VAL A 62 4.68 -8.28 1.48
C VAL A 62 5.52 -9.43 0.95
N PRO A 63 5.69 -9.58 -0.37
CA PRO A 63 6.58 -10.59 -0.94
C PRO A 63 8.00 -10.50 -0.37
N ASP A 64 8.62 -11.64 -0.06
CA ASP A 64 9.96 -11.68 0.55
C ASP A 64 11.07 -11.17 -0.39
N ASP A 65 10.82 -11.12 -1.70
CA ASP A 65 11.70 -10.54 -2.72
C ASP A 65 11.57 -9.02 -2.84
N ALA A 66 10.56 -8.42 -2.19
CA ALA A 66 10.34 -6.99 -2.23
C ALA A 66 11.20 -6.26 -1.21
N ASP A 67 12.02 -5.31 -1.69
CA ASP A 67 12.77 -4.43 -0.81
C ASP A 67 11.85 -3.35 -0.21
N VAL A 68 11.31 -3.62 0.98
CA VAL A 68 10.44 -2.67 1.71
C VAL A 68 11.13 -1.36 2.03
N SER A 69 12.46 -1.37 2.22
CA SER A 69 13.21 -0.14 2.49
C SER A 69 13.28 0.78 1.28
N SER A 70 13.00 0.26 0.08
CA SER A 70 12.91 1.05 -1.14
C SER A 70 11.56 1.77 -1.32
N PHE A 71 10.54 1.44 -0.53
CA PHE A 71 9.23 2.08 -0.59
C PHE A 71 9.10 3.18 0.46
N ASN A 72 8.49 4.30 0.06
CA ASN A 72 8.32 5.49 0.89
C ASN A 72 6.87 5.72 1.32
N SER A 73 5.89 5.23 0.56
CA SER A 73 4.47 5.37 0.89
C SER A 73 3.64 4.18 0.41
N VAL A 74 2.49 4.00 1.05
CA VAL A 74 1.40 3.14 0.61
C VAL A 74 0.30 3.99 0.01
N VAL A 75 -0.27 3.50 -1.09
CA VAL A 75 -1.34 4.17 -1.84
C VAL A 75 -2.52 3.23 -1.99
N ILE A 76 -3.70 3.79 -1.73
CA ILE A 76 -4.97 3.17 -2.07
C ILE A 76 -5.39 3.70 -3.44
N PHE A 77 -5.31 2.84 -4.45
CA PHE A 77 -5.58 3.20 -5.83
C PHE A 77 -6.86 2.55 -6.34
N CYS A 78 -7.71 3.32 -7.02
CA CYS A 78 -8.89 2.77 -7.67
C CYS A 78 -8.58 2.44 -9.13
N LYS A 79 -8.47 1.15 -9.44
CA LYS A 79 -8.10 0.65 -10.77
C LYS A 79 -9.04 1.11 -11.91
N PRO A 80 -10.38 1.04 -11.79
CA PRO A 80 -11.28 1.41 -12.88
C PRO A 80 -11.28 2.91 -13.17
N PHE A 81 -11.19 3.75 -12.13
CA PHE A 81 -11.20 5.20 -12.27
C PHE A 81 -9.81 5.81 -12.44
N LYS A 82 -8.76 5.02 -12.23
CA LYS A 82 -7.35 5.46 -12.24
C LYS A 82 -7.08 6.66 -11.35
N VAL A 83 -7.64 6.64 -10.14
CA VAL A 83 -7.48 7.74 -9.16
C VAL A 83 -6.87 7.23 -7.87
N ILE A 84 -6.11 8.10 -7.23
CA ILE A 84 -5.54 7.88 -5.90
C ILE A 84 -6.59 8.30 -4.87
N PHE A 85 -6.96 7.37 -3.98
CA PHE A 85 -7.94 7.62 -2.93
C PHE A 85 -7.28 8.13 -1.66
N SER A 86 -6.14 7.55 -1.31
CA SER A 86 -5.40 7.91 -0.11
C SER A 86 -3.94 7.53 -0.29
N VAL A 87 -3.07 8.36 0.24
CA VAL A 87 -1.64 8.09 0.39
C VAL A 87 -1.34 8.10 1.88
N ALA A 88 -0.54 7.15 2.34
CA ALA A 88 0.01 7.18 3.70
C ALA A 88 1.51 6.92 3.65
N PRO A 89 2.34 7.71 4.35
CA PRO A 89 3.77 7.45 4.43
C PRO A 89 4.03 6.11 5.12
N LEU A 90 5.05 5.39 4.66
CA LEU A 90 5.47 4.15 5.32
C LEU A 90 6.38 4.48 6.48
N GLU A 91 5.88 4.30 7.68
CA GLU A 91 6.74 4.27 8.86
C GLU A 91 7.28 2.85 9.07
N ALA A 92 8.58 2.75 9.30
CA ALA A 92 9.16 1.54 9.85
C ALA A 92 8.62 1.41 11.29
N ALA A 93 7.75 0.42 11.52
CA ALA A 93 7.41 0.08 12.89
C ALA A 93 8.62 -0.69 13.44
N GLY A 94 9.26 -0.11 14.46
CA GLY A 94 10.47 -0.64 15.10
C GLY A 94 10.25 -1.99 15.78
#